data_AF-A0A8D5G6S9-F1
#
_entry.id   AF-A0A8D5G6S9-F1
#
_cell.length_a   1.000
_cell.length_b   1.000
_cell.length_c   1.000
_cell.angle_alpha   90.00
_cell.angle_beta   90.00
_cell.angle_gamma   90.00
#
_symmetry.space_group_name_H-M   'P 1'
#
loop_
_entity.id
_entity.type
_entity.pdbx_description
1 polymer ?
#
loop_
_entity_poly.entity_id
_entity_poly.type
_entity_poly.pdbx_seq_one_letter_code
_entity_poly.pdbx_strand_id
1 'polypeptide(L)' 'MKIKSCKEEYLLKAQKLSKEETERLLSRMSQKTLKRLEDLTTEEIIGIQMEIEEDQLNEWRAKMTLIKEFDIKKKSKL' A
#
# COMPACT_ATOMS: atom_id res chain seq x y z
N MET A 1 -12.81 -14.22 3.39
CA MET A 1 -11.97 -13.72 4.50
C MET A 1 -12.83 -12.75 5.28
N LYS A 2 -13.06 -12.96 6.58
CA LYS A 2 -13.62 -11.89 7.43
C LYS A 2 -12.60 -10.76 7.36
N ILE A 3 -12.99 -9.61 6.81
CA ILE A 3 -12.08 -8.47 6.69
C ILE A 3 -11.82 -8.00 8.12
N LYS A 4 -10.71 -8.49 8.69
CA LYS A 4 -10.21 -8.01 9.96
C LYS A 4 -9.69 -6.61 9.70
N SER A 5 -10.03 -5.69 10.59
CA SER A 5 -9.49 -4.32 10.65
C SER A 5 -7.99 -4.31 10.31
N CYS A 6 -7.56 -3.31 9.51
CA CYS A 6 -6.14 -3.09 9.20
C CYS A 6 -5.29 -3.01 10.48
N LYS A 7 -3.97 -3.16 10.37
CA LYS A 7 -3.10 -2.97 11.55
C LYS A 7 -3.36 -1.61 12.20
N GLU A 8 -3.34 -1.56 13.53
CA GLU A 8 -3.63 -0.35 14.33
C GLU A 8 -2.76 0.84 13.91
N GLU A 9 -1.52 0.60 13.52
CA GLU A 9 -0.61 1.64 13.04
C GLU A 9 -1.13 2.38 11.80
N TYR A 10 -1.83 1.69 10.90
CA TYR A 10 -2.41 2.29 9.70
C TYR A 10 -3.75 2.95 9.98
N LEU A 11 -4.53 2.42 10.94
CA LEU A 11 -5.74 3.08 11.43
C LEU A 11 -5.40 4.43 12.07
N LEU A 12 -4.38 4.48 12.94
CA LEU A 12 -3.91 5.71 13.58
C LEU A 12 -3.33 6.71 12.57
N LYS A 13 -2.72 6.24 11.49
CA LYS A 13 -2.27 7.10 10.39
C LYS A 13 -3.46 7.64 9.60
N ALA A 14 -4.45 6.80 9.30
CA ALA A 14 -5.67 7.19 8.60
C ALA A 14 -6.41 8.32 9.32
N GLN A 15 -6.53 8.23 10.64
CA GLN A 15 -7.17 9.25 11.49
C GLN A 15 -6.44 10.60 11.52
N LYS A 16 -5.15 10.63 11.16
CA LYS A 16 -4.34 11.84 11.16
C LYS A 16 -4.29 12.54 9.80
N LEU A 17 -4.83 11.92 8.75
CA LEU A 17 -4.85 12.52 7.42
C LEU A 17 -5.80 13.70 7.37
N SER A 18 -5.38 14.75 6.68
CA SER A 18 -6.28 15.83 6.31
C SER A 18 -7.28 15.36 5.25
N LYS A 19 -8.40 16.08 5.15
CA LYS A 19 -9.45 15.78 4.16
C LYS A 19 -8.91 15.70 2.72
N GLU A 20 -7.98 16.60 2.36
CA GLU A 20 -7.37 16.61 1.03
C GLU A 20 -6.51 15.37 0.78
N GLU A 21 -5.72 14.94 1.78
CA GLU A 21 -4.90 13.73 1.67
C GLU A 21 -5.75 12.47 1.57
N THR A 22 -6.84 12.41 2.35
CA THR A 22 -7.84 11.35 2.27
C THR A 22 -8.47 11.27 0.88
N GLU A 23 -8.95 12.39 0.33
CA GLU A 23 -9.55 12.43 -1.01
C GLU A 23 -8.55 12.01 -2.10
N ARG A 24 -7.30 12.48 -1.98
CA ARG A 24 -6.22 12.11 -2.89
C ARG A 24 -5.92 10.61 -2.85
N LEU A 25 -5.94 10.00 -1.66
CA LEU A 25 -5.71 8.57 -1.49
C LEU A 25 -6.87 7.75 -2.07
N LEU A 26 -8.10 8.11 -1.73
CA LEU A 26 -9.31 7.46 -2.25
C LEU A 26 -9.43 7.59 -3.78
N SER A 27 -8.98 8.69 -4.37
CA SER A 27 -8.96 8.88 -5.84
C SER A 27 -8.01 7.90 -6.56
N ARG A 28 -6.99 7.38 -5.87
CA ARG A 28 -6.00 6.44 -6.45
C ARG A 28 -6.38 4.98 -6.22
N MET A 29 -7.30 4.73 -5.30
CA MET A 29 -7.81 3.39 -5.05
C MET A 29 -8.52 2.80 -6.26
N SER A 30 -8.31 1.50 -6.47
CA SER A 30 -9.03 0.79 -7.52
C SER A 30 -10.52 0.70 -7.18
N GLN A 31 -11.39 0.88 -8.18
CA GLN A 31 -12.85 0.73 -8.04
C GLN A 31 -13.25 -0.65 -7.50
N LYS A 32 -12.43 -1.67 -7.76
CA LYS A 32 -12.62 -3.04 -7.25
C LYS A 32 -12.36 -3.14 -5.75
N THR A 33 -11.44 -2.33 -5.22
CA THR A 33 -11.13 -2.25 -3.80
C THR A 33 -12.27 -1.54 -3.07
N LEU A 34 -12.75 -0.42 -3.60
CA LEU A 34 -13.90 0.32 -3.03
C LEU A 34 -15.14 -0.58 -2.88
N LYS A 35 -15.52 -1.32 -3.93
CA LYS A 35 -16.69 -2.23 -3.90
C LYS A 35 -16.62 -3.36 -2.88
N ARG A 36 -15.41 -3.75 -2.46
CA ARG A 36 -15.22 -4.84 -1.49
C ARG A 36 -15.25 -4.36 -0.04
N LEU A 37 -15.21 -3.05 0.16
CA LEU A 37 -15.05 -2.41 1.46
C LEU A 37 -16.25 -1.51 1.80
N GLU A 38 -17.38 -1.68 1.12
CA GLU A 38 -18.59 -0.85 1.30
C GLU A 38 -19.15 -0.90 2.74
N ASP A 39 -18.87 -1.98 3.49
CA ASP A 39 -19.30 -2.15 4.88
C ASP A 39 -18.32 -1.58 5.93
N LEU A 40 -17.22 -0.95 5.51
CA LEU A 40 -16.16 -0.45 6.39
C LEU A 40 -16.17 1.07 6.52
N THR A 41 -15.62 1.58 7.62
CA THR A 41 -15.43 3.02 7.80
C THR A 41 -14.34 3.55 6.86
N THR A 42 -14.41 4.84 6.53
CA THR A 42 -13.41 5.48 5.67
C THR A 42 -11.98 5.34 6.21
N GLU A 43 -11.81 5.37 7.54
CA GLU A 43 -10.51 5.20 8.20
C GLU A 43 -9.97 3.78 8.02
N GLU A 44 -10.80 2.76 8.16
CA GLU A 44 -10.42 1.37 7.92
C GLU A 44 -10.07 1.13 6.46
N ILE A 45 -10.84 1.70 5.53
CA ILE A 45 -10.58 1.62 4.10
C ILE A 45 -9.21 2.21 3.75
N ILE A 46 -8.92 3.40 4.28
CA ILE A 46 -7.63 4.07 4.12
C ILE A 46 -6.52 3.24 4.73
N GLY A 47 -6.70 2.75 5.95
CA GLY A 47 -5.69 1.95 6.64
C GLY A 47 -5.34 0.68 5.86
N ILE A 48 -6.34 -0.02 5.32
CA ILE A 48 -6.15 -1.17 4.42
C ILE A 48 -5.39 -0.76 3.17
N GLN A 49 -5.76 0.36 2.54
CA GLN A 49 -5.08 0.83 1.33
C GLN A 49 -3.60 1.16 1.60
N MET A 50 -3.29 1.82 2.71
CA MET A 50 -1.91 2.14 3.11
C MET A 50 -1.08 0.87 3.36
N GLU A 51 -1.67 -0.15 3.98
CA GLU A 51 -1.01 -1.43 4.19
C GLU A 51 -0.67 -2.13 2.87
N ILE A 52 -1.62 -2.15 1.92
CA ILE A 52 -1.42 -2.71 0.58
C ILE A 52 -0.31 -1.98 -0.18
N GLU A 53 -0.31 -0.64 -0.13
CA GLU A 53 0.69 0.17 -0.82
C GLU A 53 2.10 -0.05 -0.24
N GLU A 54 2.21 -0.20 1.09
CA GLU A 54 3.49 -0.49 1.74
C GLU A 54 4.02 -1.88 1.33
N ASP A 55 3.16 -2.90 1.31
CA ASP A 55 3.55 -4.24 0.86
C ASP A 55 4.01 -4.24 -0.60
N GLN A 56 3.28 -3.55 -1.49
CA GLN A 56 3.66 -3.39 -2.90
C GLN A 56 5.00 -2.65 -3.04
N LEU A 57 5.20 -1.59 -2.26
CA LEU A 57 6.44 -0.81 -2.28
C LEU A 57 7.64 -1.66 -1.81
N ASN A 58 7.45 -2.48 -0.77
CA ASN A 58 8.49 -3.37 -0.26
C ASN A 58 8.82 -4.49 -1.24
N GLU A 59 7.81 -5.08 -1.90
CA GLU A 59 8.03 -6.05 -2.98
C GLU A 59 8.81 -5.42 -4.14
N TRP A 60 8.46 -4.20 -4.54
CA TRP A 60 9.17 -3.48 -5.59
C TRP A 60 10.63 -3.19 -5.22
N ARG A 61 10.89 -2.74 -3.98
CA ARG A 61 12.26 -2.51 -3.47
C ARG A 61 13.09 -3.78 -3.49
N ALA A 62 12.51 -4.92 -3.08
CA ALA A 62 13.19 -6.21 -3.12
C ALA A 62 13.55 -6.61 -4.56
N LYS A 63 12.59 -6.51 -5.50
CA LYS A 63 12.85 -6.78 -6.93
C LYS A 63 13.93 -5.87 -7.50
N MET A 64 13.90 -4.57 -7.16
CA MET A 64 14.88 -3.61 -7.67
C MET A 64 16.28 -3.86 -7.11
N THR A 65 16.39 -4.34 -5.88
CA THR A 65 17.66 -4.76 -5.28
C THR A 65 18.23 -5.96 -6.03
N LEU A 66 17.41 -6.97 -6.31
CA LEU A 66 17.82 -8.14 -7.11
C LEU A 66 18.32 -7.72 -8.50
N ILE A 67 17.58 -6.85 -9.21
CA ILE A 67 17.98 -6.36 -10.54
C ILE A 67 19.36 -5.69 -10.48
N LYS A 68 19.60 -4.81 -9.49
CA LYS A 68 20.90 -4.16 -9.30
C LYS A 68 22.02 -5.16 -9.05
N GLU A 69 21.79 -6.17 -8.23
CA GLU A 69 22.78 -7.24 -7.98
C GLU A 69 23.10 -8.04 -9.25
N PHE A 70 22.09 -8.36 -10.05
CA PHE A 70 22.27 -9.02 -11.34
C PHE A 70 23.07 -8.16 -12.32
N ASP A 71 22.80 -6.85 -12.39
CA ASP A 71 23.53 -5.92 -13.25
C ASP A 71 25.01 -5.79 -12.83
N ILE A 72 25.28 -5.73 -11.52
CA ILE A 72 26.66 -5.70 -10.99
C ILE A 72 27.38 -7.01 -11.35
N LYS A 73 26.77 -8.17 -11.11
CA LYS A 73 27.34 -9.48 -11.46
C LYS A 73 27.57 -9.64 -12.96
N LYS A 74 26.71 -9.05 -13.80
CA LYS A 74 26.87 -9.06 -15.25
C LYS A 74 28.05 -8.19 -15.69
N LYS A 75 28.21 -7.01 -15.09
CA LYS A 75 29.36 -6.12 -15.34
C LYS A 75 30.68 -6.68 -14.82
N SER A 76 30.70 -7.41 -13.71
CA SER A 76 31.93 -8.01 -13.17
C SER A 76 32.39 -9.27 -13.91
N LYS A 77 31.54 -9.82 -14.80
CA LYS A 77 31.86 -10.97 -15.66
C LYS A 77 32.31 -10.56 -17.07
N LEU A 78 32.25 -9.26 -17.39
CA LEU A 78 32.74 -8.63 -18.62
C LEU A 78 34.10 -7.99 -18.35
#